data_AF-A0A089PAA7-F1
#
_entry.id   AF-A0A089PAA7-F1
#
_cell.length_a   1.000
_cell.length_b   1.000
_cell.length_c   1.000
_cell.angle_alpha   90.00
_cell.angle_beta   90.00
_cell.angle_gamma   90.00
#
_symmetry.space_group_name_H-M   'P 1'
#
loop_
_entity.id
_entity.type
_entity.pdbx_description
1 polymer ?
#
loop_
_entity_poly.entity_id
_entity_poly.type
_entity_poly.pdbx_seq_one_letter_code
_entity_poly.pdbx_strand_id
1 'polypeptide(L)'
;MDMQVYQDLLDMENQSILENPNDIASYKRRAALNRTFDPLSAISDLTKVLEIDPSQTDLYLQLGAIKKNIGNIEDAFKDINKFLEIFPDSIVGLANLGWLYLLIDKSTSAIETFKKCCSFEAKNNIEREHQLEVLEFLNEMSKKDEK
;
A
#
# COMPACT_ATOMS: atom_id res chain seq x y z
N MET A 1 -12.30 -15.54 -1.40
CA MET A 1 -13.44 -15.22 -2.27
C MET A 1 -13.56 -16.36 -3.28
N ASP A 2 -14.76 -16.84 -3.54
CA ASP A 2 -14.99 -17.83 -4.60
C ASP A 2 -14.76 -17.18 -5.99
N MET A 3 -14.25 -17.95 -6.95
CA MET A 3 -13.96 -17.46 -8.30
C MET A 3 -15.23 -16.95 -8.99
N GLN A 4 -16.38 -17.59 -8.76
CA GLN A 4 -17.66 -17.11 -9.32
C GLN A 4 -18.04 -15.74 -8.75
N VAL A 5 -17.96 -15.57 -7.43
CA VAL A 5 -18.27 -14.29 -6.77
C VAL A 5 -17.33 -13.19 -7.25
N TYR A 6 -16.05 -13.50 -7.48
CA TYR A 6 -15.10 -12.56 -8.06
C TYR A 6 -15.53 -12.11 -9.47
N GLN A 7 -15.91 -13.04 -10.34
CA GLN A 7 -16.34 -12.71 -11.70
C GLN A 7 -17.63 -11.89 -11.71
N ASP A 8 -18.63 -12.27 -10.91
CA ASP A 8 -19.90 -11.54 -10.81
C ASP A 8 -19.67 -10.08 -10.37
N LEU A 9 -18.82 -9.87 -9.35
CA LEU A 9 -18.47 -8.53 -8.89
C LEU A 9 -17.67 -7.75 -9.94
N LEU A 10 -16.74 -8.41 -10.65
CA LEU A 10 -15.96 -7.77 -11.70
C LEU A 10 -16.86 -7.30 -12.86
N ASP A 11 -17.82 -8.11 -13.28
CA ASP A 11 -18.79 -7.77 -14.33
C ASP A 11 -19.69 -6.61 -13.91
N MET A 12 -20.13 -6.57 -12.65
CA MET A 12 -20.90 -5.45 -12.11
C MET A 12 -20.12 -4.13 -12.18
N GLU A 13 -18.85 -4.12 -11.76
CA GLU A 13 -18.04 -2.89 -11.81
C GLU A 13 -17.72 -2.49 -13.25
N ASN A 14 -17.50 -3.46 -14.15
CA ASN A 14 -17.29 -3.19 -15.58
C ASN A 14 -18.51 -2.52 -16.22
N GLN A 15 -19.72 -3.03 -15.94
CA GLN A 15 -20.98 -2.45 -16.40
C GLN A 15 -21.16 -1.03 -15.85
N SER A 16 -20.91 -0.82 -14.56
CA SER A 16 -21.03 0.50 -13.92
C SER A 16 -20.08 1.53 -14.55
N ILE A 17 -18.83 1.14 -14.83
CA ILE A 17 -17.84 2.01 -15.48
C ILE A 17 -18.24 2.31 -16.94
N LEU A 18 -18.86 1.36 -17.63
CA LEU A 18 -19.37 1.58 -18.99
C LEU A 18 -20.50 2.62 -19.01
N GLU A 19 -21.40 2.56 -18.03
CA GLU A 19 -22.53 3.48 -17.88
C GLU A 19 -22.09 4.87 -17.40
N ASN A 20 -21.10 4.92 -16.49
CA ASN A 20 -20.50 6.15 -15.98
C ASN A 20 -18.97 6.04 -15.91
N PRO A 21 -18.25 6.50 -16.95
CA PRO A 21 -16.79 6.43 -17.01
C PRO A 21 -16.04 7.30 -16.00
N ASN A 22 -16.74 8.12 -15.21
CA ASN A 22 -16.16 8.93 -14.13
C ASN A 22 -16.60 8.45 -12.74
N ASP A 23 -17.20 7.26 -12.62
CA ASP A 23 -17.56 6.69 -11.33
C ASP A 23 -16.33 6.22 -10.55
N ILE A 24 -15.81 7.13 -9.72
CA ILE A 24 -14.69 6.88 -8.81
C ILE A 24 -14.92 5.63 -7.96
N ALA A 25 -16.15 5.43 -7.46
CA ALA A 25 -16.43 4.35 -6.53
C ALA A 25 -16.27 2.98 -7.22
N SER A 26 -16.71 2.88 -8.46
CA SER A 26 -16.60 1.65 -9.26
C SER A 26 -15.15 1.33 -9.61
N TYR A 27 -14.34 2.33 -9.97
CA TYR A 27 -12.89 2.12 -10.14
C TYR A 27 -12.22 1.67 -8.83
N LYS A 28 -12.54 2.28 -7.67
CA LYS A 28 -11.97 1.85 -6.37
C LYS A 28 -12.37 0.42 -6.02
N ARG A 29 -13.62 0.03 -6.26
CA ARG A 29 -14.11 -1.34 -6.00
C ARG A 29 -13.45 -2.35 -6.95
N ARG A 30 -13.37 -2.06 -8.23
CA ARG A 30 -12.69 -2.92 -9.21
C ARG A 30 -11.20 -3.07 -8.91
N ALA A 31 -10.53 -2.00 -8.53
CA ALA A 31 -9.14 -2.07 -8.08
C ALA A 31 -8.98 -2.96 -6.84
N ALA A 32 -9.89 -2.89 -5.87
CA ALA A 32 -9.85 -3.73 -4.68
C ALA A 32 -10.06 -5.22 -5.00
N LEU A 33 -10.95 -5.54 -5.94
CA LEU A 33 -11.15 -6.91 -6.46
C LEU A 33 -9.87 -7.42 -7.13
N ASN A 34 -9.29 -6.60 -8.02
CA ASN A 34 -8.17 -6.99 -8.85
C ASN A 34 -6.83 -6.95 -8.12
N ARG A 35 -6.74 -6.37 -6.93
CA ARG A 35 -5.48 -6.20 -6.18
C ARG A 35 -4.64 -7.48 -6.08
N THR A 36 -5.28 -8.64 -5.93
CA THR A 36 -4.59 -9.95 -5.85
C THR A 36 -4.60 -10.70 -7.18
N PHE A 37 -5.67 -10.59 -7.97
CA PHE A 37 -5.86 -11.39 -9.19
C PHE A 37 -5.23 -10.75 -10.44
N ASP A 38 -5.30 -9.43 -10.55
CA ASP A 38 -4.70 -8.62 -11.61
C ASP A 38 -4.20 -7.27 -11.04
N PRO A 39 -3.02 -7.27 -10.39
CA PRO A 39 -2.45 -6.06 -9.79
C PRO A 39 -2.24 -4.91 -10.78
N LEU A 40 -2.03 -5.21 -12.08
CA LEU A 40 -1.82 -4.19 -13.10
C LEU A 40 -3.12 -3.48 -13.43
N SER A 41 -4.23 -4.22 -13.55
CA SER A 41 -5.57 -3.63 -13.66
C SER A 41 -5.89 -2.76 -12.43
N ALA A 42 -5.58 -3.25 -11.22
CA ALA A 42 -5.78 -2.46 -10.00
C ALA A 42 -5.00 -1.15 -9.99
N ILE A 43 -3.74 -1.16 -10.43
CA ILE A 43 -2.92 0.06 -10.57
C ILE A 43 -3.55 1.02 -11.59
N SER A 44 -4.01 0.51 -12.73
CA SER A 44 -4.67 1.32 -13.76
C SER A 44 -5.92 2.02 -13.22
N ASP A 45 -6.77 1.28 -12.49
CA ASP A 45 -7.99 1.82 -11.91
C ASP A 45 -7.72 2.87 -10.83
N LEU A 46 -6.77 2.62 -9.92
CA LEU A 46 -6.38 3.62 -8.91
C LEU A 46 -5.74 4.86 -9.53
N THR A 47 -4.97 4.70 -10.60
CA THR A 47 -4.42 5.82 -11.36
C THR A 47 -5.55 6.62 -12.00
N LYS A 48 -6.57 5.95 -12.55
CA LYS A 48 -7.74 6.62 -13.11
C LYS A 48 -8.50 7.42 -12.07
N VAL A 49 -8.64 6.90 -10.85
CA VAL A 49 -9.25 7.66 -9.75
C VAL A 49 -8.46 8.93 -9.46
N LEU A 50 -7.14 8.86 -9.41
CA LEU A 50 -6.28 10.05 -9.18
C LEU A 50 -6.33 11.06 -10.34
N GLU A 51 -6.62 10.63 -11.57
CA GLU A 51 -6.88 11.54 -12.70
C GLU A 51 -8.21 12.29 -12.54
N ILE A 52 -9.26 11.61 -12.05
CA ILE A 52 -10.59 12.19 -11.86
C ILE A 52 -10.61 13.09 -10.61
N ASP A 53 -10.04 12.61 -9.51
CA ASP A 53 -9.96 13.29 -8.22
C ASP A 53 -8.54 13.17 -7.61
N PRO A 54 -7.68 14.17 -7.87
CA PRO A 54 -6.32 14.21 -7.33
C PRO A 54 -6.25 14.35 -5.80
N SER A 55 -7.37 14.60 -5.10
CA SER A 55 -7.40 14.76 -3.64
C SER A 55 -7.38 13.43 -2.87
N GLN A 56 -7.55 12.30 -3.56
CA GLN A 56 -7.53 10.93 -3.02
C GLN A 56 -6.10 10.47 -2.66
N THR A 57 -5.45 11.25 -1.80
CA THR A 57 -4.03 11.10 -1.43
C THR A 57 -3.71 9.76 -0.77
N ASP A 58 -4.70 9.12 -0.14
CA ASP A 58 -4.63 7.77 0.41
C ASP A 58 -4.32 6.70 -0.65
N LEU A 59 -4.63 6.95 -1.92
CA LEU A 59 -4.35 6.00 -3.00
C LEU A 59 -2.86 5.86 -3.32
N TYR A 60 -2.02 6.85 -2.98
CA TYR A 60 -0.57 6.70 -3.12
C TYR A 60 -0.03 5.57 -2.23
N LEU A 61 -0.55 5.42 -1.02
CA LEU A 61 -0.19 4.29 -0.16
C LEU A 61 -0.61 2.95 -0.78
N GLN A 62 -1.81 2.89 -1.35
CA GLN A 62 -2.33 1.67 -1.99
C GLN A 62 -1.52 1.29 -3.23
N LEU A 63 -1.27 2.26 -4.11
CA LEU A 63 -0.43 2.09 -5.31
C LEU A 63 0.97 1.61 -4.93
N GLY A 64 1.61 2.28 -3.95
CA GLY A 64 2.92 1.90 -3.47
C GLY A 64 2.97 0.48 -2.92
N ALA A 65 1.96 0.07 -2.14
CA ALA A 65 1.87 -1.29 -1.62
C ALA A 65 1.66 -2.35 -2.73
N ILE A 66 0.83 -2.06 -3.73
CA ILE A 66 0.60 -2.98 -4.86
C ILE A 66 1.87 -3.11 -5.71
N LYS A 67 2.52 -1.98 -6.04
CA LYS A 67 3.76 -1.94 -6.81
C LYS A 67 4.91 -2.65 -6.11
N LYS A 68 5.03 -2.50 -4.78
CA LYS A 68 5.96 -3.27 -3.94
C LYS A 68 5.74 -4.77 -4.12
N ASN A 69 4.48 -5.23 -4.02
CA ASN A 69 4.16 -6.66 -4.07
C ASN A 69 4.45 -7.30 -5.42
N ILE A 70 4.37 -6.54 -6.52
CA ILE A 70 4.74 -7.03 -7.87
C ILE A 70 6.21 -6.78 -8.24
N GLY A 71 7.03 -6.28 -7.30
CA GLY A 71 8.45 -6.02 -7.52
C GLY A 71 8.77 -4.74 -8.30
N ASN A 72 7.79 -3.87 -8.58
CA ASN A 72 8.05 -2.54 -9.11
C ASN A 72 8.48 -1.59 -7.97
N ILE A 73 9.71 -1.82 -7.48
CA ILE A 73 10.23 -1.18 -6.28
C ILE A 73 10.44 0.33 -6.46
N GLU A 74 10.92 0.77 -7.62
CA GLU A 74 11.20 2.19 -7.87
C GLU A 74 9.92 3.04 -7.81
N ASP A 75 8.86 2.61 -8.50
CA ASP A 75 7.61 3.36 -8.48
C ASP A 75 6.89 3.22 -7.13
N ALA A 76 7.08 2.09 -6.43
CA ALA A 76 6.59 1.95 -5.06
C ALA A 76 7.22 3.00 -4.12
N PHE A 77 8.53 3.25 -4.21
CA PHE A 77 9.17 4.32 -3.47
C PHE A 77 8.59 5.69 -3.80
N LYS A 78 8.34 6.00 -5.09
CA LYS A 78 7.75 7.29 -5.50
C LYS A 78 6.38 7.50 -4.84
N ASP A 79 5.50 6.50 -4.92
CA ASP A 79 4.15 6.62 -4.37
C ASP A 79 4.15 6.67 -2.84
N ILE A 80 4.92 5.80 -2.16
CA ILE A 80 5.00 5.81 -0.70
C ILE A 80 5.59 7.12 -0.18
N ASN A 81 6.64 7.66 -0.82
CA ASN A 81 7.21 8.95 -0.43
C ASN A 81 6.21 10.09 -0.62
N LYS A 82 5.48 10.11 -1.74
CA LYS A 82 4.43 11.11 -1.98
C LYS A 82 3.32 11.05 -0.93
N PHE A 83 2.93 9.85 -0.50
CA PHE A 83 2.00 9.68 0.62
C PHE A 83 2.58 10.24 1.95
N LEU A 84 3.84 9.94 2.24
CA LEU A 84 4.52 10.37 3.47
C LEU A 84 4.87 11.86 3.50
N GLU A 85 4.96 12.54 2.35
CA GLU A 85 5.04 14.01 2.29
C GLU A 85 3.78 14.67 2.88
N ILE A 86 2.63 14.00 2.76
CA ILE A 86 1.33 14.49 3.22
C ILE A 86 1.03 13.98 4.63
N PHE A 87 1.37 12.73 4.92
CA PHE A 87 1.16 12.06 6.20
C PHE A 87 2.48 11.57 6.80
N PRO A 88 3.35 12.47 7.28
CA PRO A 88 4.71 12.13 7.71
C PRO A 88 4.78 11.26 8.99
N ASP A 89 3.68 11.19 9.74
CA ASP A 89 3.49 10.38 10.94
C ASP A 89 2.74 9.06 10.66
N SER A 90 2.42 8.74 9.40
CA SER A 90 1.69 7.52 9.07
C SER A 90 2.55 6.29 9.34
N ILE A 91 2.16 5.55 10.38
CA ILE A 91 2.73 4.25 10.73
C ILE A 91 2.70 3.28 9.54
N VAL A 92 1.58 3.18 8.84
CA VAL A 92 1.44 2.26 7.70
C VAL A 92 2.37 2.68 6.55
N GLY A 93 2.48 3.98 6.27
CA GLY A 93 3.40 4.50 5.27
C GLY A 93 4.87 4.24 5.63
N LEU A 94 5.27 4.52 6.87
CA LEU A 94 6.64 4.31 7.36
C LEU A 94 7.02 2.83 7.39
N ALA A 95 6.10 1.95 7.80
CA ALA A 95 6.30 0.51 7.72
C ALA A 95 6.56 0.08 6.27
N ASN A 96 5.71 0.49 5.32
CA ASN A 96 5.91 0.18 3.90
C ASN A 96 7.23 0.72 3.34
N LEU A 97 7.64 1.92 3.74
CA LEU A 97 8.93 2.49 3.36
C LEU A 97 10.12 1.69 3.92
N GLY A 98 10.05 1.29 5.19
CA GLY A 98 11.08 0.44 5.80
C GLY A 98 11.20 -0.91 5.09
N TRP A 99 10.08 -1.55 4.76
CA TRP A 99 10.06 -2.78 3.96
C TRP A 99 10.67 -2.59 2.56
N LEU A 100 10.37 -1.46 1.90
CA LEU A 100 10.99 -1.13 0.61
C LEU A 100 12.51 -0.96 0.71
N TYR A 101 13.03 -0.36 1.79
CA TYR A 101 14.47 -0.25 2.00
C TYR A 101 15.15 -1.62 2.18
N LEU A 102 14.48 -2.57 2.83
CA LEU A 102 15.00 -3.94 2.93
C LEU A 102 15.06 -4.64 1.58
N LEU A 103 14.07 -4.43 0.70
CA LEU A 103 14.05 -5.02 -0.65
C LEU A 103 15.19 -4.54 -1.56
N ILE A 104 15.88 -3.45 -1.18
CA ILE A 104 17.05 -2.92 -1.89
C ILE A 104 18.33 -2.96 -1.03
N ASP A 105 18.36 -3.85 -0.03
CA ASP A 105 19.50 -4.09 0.86
C ASP A 105 19.99 -2.85 1.64
N LYS A 106 19.12 -1.86 1.85
CA LYS A 106 19.41 -0.67 2.65
C LYS A 106 18.96 -0.85 4.11
N SER A 107 19.56 -1.83 4.79
CA SER A 107 19.19 -2.21 6.16
C SER A 107 19.27 -1.06 7.16
N THR A 108 20.27 -0.18 7.08
CA THR A 108 20.39 0.98 7.99
C THR A 108 19.19 1.91 7.84
N SER A 109 18.84 2.31 6.61
CA SER A 109 17.69 3.15 6.33
C SER A 109 16.37 2.48 6.72
N ALA A 110 16.26 1.16 6.53
CA ALA A 110 15.10 0.40 6.98
C ALA A 110 14.93 0.47 8.50
N ILE A 111 15.99 0.18 9.27
CA ILE A 111 15.96 0.20 10.74
C ILE A 111 15.64 1.60 11.28
N GLU A 112 16.24 2.65 10.71
CA GLU A 112 15.93 4.03 11.07
C GLU A 112 14.45 4.37 10.82
N THR A 113 13.94 3.98 9.65
CA THR A 113 12.53 4.21 9.28
C THR A 113 11.58 3.43 10.21
N PHE A 114 11.91 2.19 10.54
CA PHE A 114 11.15 1.37 11.48
C PHE A 114 11.15 1.93 12.90
N LYS A 115 12.29 2.42 13.39
CA LYS A 115 12.35 3.12 14.68
C LYS A 115 11.45 4.36 14.68
N LYS A 116 11.44 5.12 13.59
CA LYS A 116 10.52 6.25 13.41
C LYS A 116 9.05 5.78 13.43
N CYS A 117 8.71 4.70 12.73
CA CYS A 117 7.39 4.07 12.75
C CYS A 117 6.92 3.76 14.18
N CYS A 118 7.79 3.15 15.00
CA CYS A 118 7.47 2.78 16.38
C CYS A 118 7.45 3.97 17.37
N SER A 119 7.92 5.16 16.97
CA SER A 119 7.86 6.35 17.82
C SER A 119 6.51 7.05 17.83
N PHE A 120 5.62 6.72 16.88
CA PHE A 120 4.28 7.30 16.78
C PHE A 120 3.24 6.47 17.52
N GLU A 121 2.15 7.10 17.95
CA GLU A 121 1.03 6.41 18.60
C GLU A 121 0.03 5.89 17.55
N ALA A 122 -0.26 4.58 17.59
CA ALA A 122 -1.26 3.98 16.71
C ALA A 122 -2.67 4.46 17.03
N LYS A 123 -3.36 5.01 16.03
CA LYS A 123 -4.70 5.59 16.14
C LYS A 123 -5.81 4.55 15.91
N ASN A 124 -5.47 3.42 15.31
CA ASN A 124 -6.42 2.35 14.97
C ASN A 124 -5.73 0.97 14.98
N ASN A 125 -6.52 -0.10 14.82
CA ASN A 125 -6.00 -1.46 14.86
C ASN A 125 -5.06 -1.77 13.69
N ILE A 126 -5.30 -1.22 12.50
CA ILE A 126 -4.46 -1.44 11.32
C ILE A 126 -3.05 -0.88 11.56
N GLU A 127 -2.95 0.33 12.11
CA GLU A 127 -1.67 0.91 12.49
C GLU A 127 -0.98 0.08 13.58
N ARG A 128 -1.72 -0.38 14.59
CA ARG A 128 -1.16 -1.23 15.66
C ARG A 128 -0.59 -2.54 15.10
N GLU A 129 -1.28 -3.18 14.16
CA GLU A 129 -0.79 -4.39 13.49
C GLU A 129 0.55 -4.14 12.78
N HIS A 130 0.64 -3.07 11.97
CA HIS A 130 1.90 -2.71 11.30
C HIS A 130 3.02 -2.40 12.29
N GLN A 131 2.73 -1.74 13.42
CA GLN A 131 3.75 -1.50 14.45
C GLN A 131 4.23 -2.79 15.10
N LEU A 132 3.33 -3.73 15.38
CA LEU A 132 3.68 -5.02 15.96
C LEU A 132 4.60 -5.81 15.02
N GLU A 133 4.26 -5.88 13.73
CA GLU A 133 5.12 -6.53 12.71
C GLU A 133 6.52 -5.91 12.68
N VAL A 134 6.61 -4.58 12.72
CA VAL A 134 7.88 -3.87 12.73
C VAL A 134 8.67 -4.11 14.03
N LEU A 135 8.00 -4.12 15.19
CA LEU A 135 8.64 -4.40 16.47
C LEU A 135 9.18 -5.82 16.55
N GLU A 136 8.42 -6.80 16.08
CA GLU A 136 8.87 -8.20 15.99
C GLU A 136 10.13 -8.30 15.14
N PHE A 137 10.13 -7.69 13.95
CA PHE A 137 11.28 -7.65 13.08
C PHE A 137 12.52 -7.01 13.75
N LEU A 138 12.37 -5.86 14.40
CA LEU A 138 13.47 -5.19 15.08
C LEU A 138 14.06 -6.04 16.22
N ASN A 139 13.21 -6.74 16.98
CA ASN A 139 13.63 -7.64 18.04
C ASN A 139 14.36 -8.88 17.52
N GLU A 140 13.99 -9.38 16.34
CA GLU A 140 14.73 -10.48 15.71
C GLU A 140 16.10 -10.04 15.21
N MET A 141 16.22 -8.83 14.68
CA MET A 141 17.49 -8.25 14.22
C MET A 141 18.46 -8.06 15.39
N SER A 142 18.02 -7.48 16.51
CA SER A 142 18.89 -7.27 17.67
C SER A 142 19.46 -8.58 18.24
N LYS A 143 18.66 -9.65 18.25
CA LYS A 143 19.11 -10.99 18.71
C LYS A 143 20.15 -11.63 17.80
N LYS A 144 20.20 -11.26 16.52
CA LYS A 144 21.21 -11.77 15.58
C LYS A 144 22.56 -11.08 15.77
N ASP A 145 22.55 -9.81 16.17
CA ASP A 145 23.78 -9.04 16.41
C ASP A 145 24.49 -9.42 17.72
N GLU A 146 23.80 -10.12 18.63
CA GLU A 146 24.35 -10.60 19.92
C GLU A 146 25.04 -11.97 19.86
N LYS A 147 25.11 -12.62 18.69
CA LYS A 147 25.75 -13.94 18.49
C LYS A 147 27.01 -13.86 17.64
#